data_AF-W1YV06-F1
#
_entry.id   AF-W1YV06-F1
#
_cell.length_a   1.000
_cell.length_b   1.000
_cell.length_c   1.000
_cell.angle_alpha   90.00
_cell.angle_beta   90.00
_cell.angle_gamma   90.00
#
_symmetry.space_group_name_H-M   'P 1'
#
loop_
_entity.id
_entity.type
_entity.pdbx_description
1 polymer ?
#
loop_
_entity_poly.entity_id
_entity_poly.type
_entity_poly.pdbx_seq_one_letter_code
_entity_poly.pdbx_strand_id
1 'polypeptide(L)'
;KRVGFGKEAFKPHNLPMVFTGTAILYIGWFGFNAGSAGTANEIAALAFVNTVVATAAAILGWIFGEWALRGKPSLLGACSGAIAGLVGVTPACGYIG
;
A
#
# COMPACT_ATOMS: atom_id res chain seq x y z
N LYS A 1 -24.88 -9.36 -1.54
CA LYS A 1 -23.77 -10.37 -1.48
C LYS A 1 -23.67 -11.05 -2.84
N ARG A 2 -22.50 -11.06 -3.48
CA ARG A 2 -22.29 -11.66 -4.82
C ARG A 2 -22.55 -13.18 -4.78
N VAL A 3 -23.20 -13.72 -5.82
CA VAL A 3 -23.40 -15.17 -5.98
C VAL A 3 -22.04 -15.89 -5.93
N GLY A 4 -21.91 -16.91 -5.08
CA GLY A 4 -20.66 -17.66 -4.86
C GLY A 4 -19.80 -17.21 -3.67
N PHE A 5 -20.11 -16.08 -3.01
CA PHE A 5 -19.36 -15.62 -1.83
C PHE A 5 -19.46 -16.61 -0.65
N GLY A 6 -18.31 -17.16 -0.24
CA GLY A 6 -18.20 -18.20 0.79
C GLY A 6 -18.16 -19.63 0.25
N LYS A 7 -18.35 -19.82 -1.07
CA LYS A 7 -18.22 -21.12 -1.74
C LYS A 7 -16.93 -21.22 -2.56
N GLU A 8 -16.46 -20.11 -3.13
CA GLU A 8 -15.31 -20.07 -4.04
C GLU A 8 -14.40 -18.86 -3.75
N ALA A 9 -13.11 -19.00 -4.06
CA ALA A 9 -12.16 -17.90 -4.00
C ALA A 9 -12.28 -17.02 -5.26
N PHE A 10 -12.62 -15.74 -5.10
CA PHE A 10 -12.63 -14.80 -6.22
C PHE A 10 -11.19 -14.42 -6.61
N LYS A 11 -10.67 -15.07 -7.67
CA LYS A 11 -9.42 -14.64 -8.28
C LYS A 11 -9.66 -13.49 -9.25
N PRO A 12 -8.89 -12.38 -9.16
CA PRO A 12 -8.87 -11.38 -10.21
C PRO A 12 -8.42 -11.99 -11.53
N HIS A 13 -9.12 -11.69 -12.62
CA HIS A 13 -8.75 -12.18 -13.95
C HIS A 13 -7.51 -11.45 -14.51
N ASN A 14 -7.20 -10.25 -14.02
CA ASN A 14 -6.12 -9.40 -14.54
C ASN A 14 -5.34 -8.74 -13.39
N LEU A 15 -4.35 -9.47 -12.87
CA LEU A 15 -3.45 -8.96 -11.82
C LEU A 15 -2.51 -7.83 -12.29
N PRO A 16 -2.02 -7.79 -13.56
CA PRO A 16 -1.29 -6.64 -14.05
C PRO A 16 -2.06 -5.32 -13.94
N MET A 17 -3.37 -5.31 -14.22
CA MET A 17 -4.20 -4.11 -14.04
C MET A 17 -4.34 -3.69 -12.57
N VAL A 18 -4.41 -4.66 -11.65
CA VAL A 18 -4.40 -4.37 -10.21
C VAL A 18 -3.07 -3.71 -9.83
N PHE A 19 -1.95 -4.26 -10.28
CA PHE A 19 -0.64 -3.68 -10.03
C PHE A 19 -0.52 -2.25 -10.60
N THR A 20 -0.95 -2.03 -11.85
CA THR A 20 -0.96 -0.69 -12.45
C THR A 20 -1.81 0.28 -11.63
N GLY A 21 -2.99 -0.14 -11.17
CA GLY A 21 -3.84 0.67 -10.29
C GLY A 21 -3.15 0.99 -8.96
N THR A 22 -2.51 0.01 -8.32
CA THR A 22 -1.72 0.21 -7.10
C THR A 22 -0.54 1.15 -7.32
N ALA A 23 0.15 1.07 -8.46
CA ALA A 23 1.25 1.96 -8.80
C ALA A 23 0.78 3.41 -8.97
N ILE A 24 -0.34 3.63 -9.68
CA ILE A 24 -0.97 4.95 -9.80
C ILE A 24 -1.33 5.50 -8.42
N LEU A 25 -1.95 4.67 -7.56
CA LEU A 25 -2.29 5.06 -6.20
C LEU A 25 -1.05 5.44 -5.39
N TYR A 26 0.02 4.65 -5.44
CA TYR A 26 1.27 4.94 -4.73
C TYR A 26 1.88 6.27 -5.17
N ILE A 27 2.00 6.51 -6.47
CA ILE A 27 2.57 7.77 -6.98
C ILE A 27 1.67 8.96 -6.63
N GLY A 28 0.36 8.83 -6.77
CA GLY A 28 -0.59 9.88 -6.36
C GLY A 28 -0.56 10.16 -4.86
N TRP A 29 -0.22 9.16 -4.04
CA TRP A 29 -0.19 9.30 -2.59
C TRP A 29 0.93 10.22 -2.07
N PHE A 30 1.99 10.46 -2.85
CA PHE A 30 2.97 11.47 -2.49
C PHE A 30 2.34 12.87 -2.44
N GLY A 31 1.50 13.21 -3.42
CA GLY A 31 0.72 14.45 -3.38
C GLY A 31 -0.29 14.47 -2.23
N PHE A 32 -0.88 13.32 -1.91
CA PHE A 32 -1.82 13.20 -0.80
C PHE A 32 -1.14 13.43 0.57
N ASN A 33 -0.01 12.78 0.84
CA ASN A 33 0.68 12.86 2.13
C ASN A 33 1.60 14.09 2.23
N ALA A 34 2.55 14.25 1.31
CA ALA A 34 3.49 15.37 1.36
C ALA A 34 2.79 16.71 1.07
N GLY A 35 1.81 16.72 0.17
CA GLY A 35 1.00 17.91 -0.12
C GLY A 35 0.08 18.33 1.03
N SER A 36 -0.24 17.43 1.96
CA SER A 36 -1.01 17.78 3.18
C SER A 36 -0.24 18.70 4.13
N ALA A 37 1.07 18.88 3.96
CA ALA A 37 1.83 19.92 4.65
C ALA A 37 1.47 21.36 4.19
N GLY A 38 0.81 21.50 3.03
CA GLY A 38 0.36 22.78 2.48
C GLY A 38 1.46 23.66 1.86
N THR A 39 2.72 23.28 2.02
CA THR A 39 3.88 23.97 1.45
C THR A 39 5.08 23.03 1.33
N ALA A 40 6.04 23.35 0.46
CA ALA A 40 7.26 22.58 0.27
C ALA A 40 8.28 22.90 1.38
N ASN A 41 8.08 22.30 2.55
CA ASN A 41 8.94 22.44 3.73
C ASN A 41 9.45 21.08 4.24
N GLU A 42 10.12 21.09 5.39
CA GLU A 42 10.64 19.90 6.05
C GLU A 42 9.56 18.88 6.44
N ILE A 43 8.34 19.34 6.76
CA ILE A 43 7.21 18.44 7.06
C ILE A 43 6.75 17.71 5.80
N ALA A 44 6.71 18.39 4.66
CA ALA A 44 6.44 17.73 3.37
C ALA A 44 7.52 16.69 3.03
N ALA A 45 8.79 17.02 3.26
CA ALA A 45 9.90 16.10 3.04
C ALA A 45 9.82 14.87 3.96
N LEU A 46 9.52 15.07 5.25
CA LEU A 46 9.31 13.99 6.21
C LEU A 46 8.14 13.09 5.81
N ALA A 47 7.00 13.68 5.47
CA ALA A 47 5.82 12.95 5.01
C ALA A 47 6.09 12.17 3.71
N PHE A 48 6.90 12.72 2.80
CA PHE A 48 7.35 12.01 1.61
C PHE A 48 8.17 10.76 1.95
N VAL A 49 9.20 10.91 2.80
CA VAL A 49 10.07 9.79 3.22
C VAL A 49 9.27 8.74 3.98
N ASN A 50 8.43 9.14 4.93
CA ASN A 50 7.57 8.22 5.68
C ASN A 50 6.62 7.45 4.76
N THR A 51 6.12 8.10 3.69
CA THR A 51 5.30 7.42 2.68
C THR A 51 6.09 6.32 1.96
N VAL A 52 7.34 6.58 1.56
CA VAL A 52 8.21 5.54 0.95
C VAL A 52 8.44 4.39 1.92
N VAL A 53 8.90 4.71 3.14
CA VAL A 53 9.37 3.71 4.11
C VAL A 53 8.21 2.86 4.61
N ALA A 54 7.09 3.47 4.99
CA ALA A 54 5.94 2.73 5.52
C ALA A 54 5.30 1.83 4.46
N THR A 55 5.19 2.29 3.21
CA THR A 55 4.71 1.45 2.11
C THR A 55 5.64 0.26 1.86
N ALA A 56 6.96 0.50 1.79
CA ALA A 56 7.93 -0.58 1.61
C ALA A 56 7.88 -1.59 2.77
N ALA A 57 7.85 -1.11 4.01
CA ALA A 57 7.75 -1.96 5.20
C ALA A 57 6.47 -2.80 5.22
N ALA A 58 5.33 -2.22 4.83
CA ALA A 58 4.06 -2.94 4.78
C ALA A 58 4.02 -3.98 3.65
N ILE A 59 4.61 -3.70 2.47
CA ILE A 59 4.78 -4.69 1.41
C ILE A 59 5.60 -5.88 1.94
N LEU A 60 6.76 -5.62 2.54
CA LEU A 60 7.63 -6.66 3.09
C LEU A 60 6.94 -7.44 4.20
N GLY A 61 6.27 -6.77 5.14
CA GLY A 61 5.54 -7.41 6.23
C GLY A 61 4.39 -8.28 5.73
N TRP A 62 3.63 -7.80 4.75
CA TRP A 62 2.55 -8.58 4.14
C TRP A 62 3.09 -9.79 3.39
N ILE A 63 4.13 -9.60 2.59
CA ILE A 63 4.76 -10.67 1.82
C ILE A 63 5.37 -11.72 2.74
N PHE A 64 6.04 -11.29 3.82
CA PHE A 64 6.57 -12.20 4.83
C PHE A 64 5.45 -13.00 5.50
N GLY A 65 4.36 -12.34 5.93
CA GLY A 65 3.20 -13.01 6.52
C GLY A 65 2.53 -13.98 5.55
N GLU A 66 2.35 -13.59 4.29
CA GLU A 66 1.80 -14.45 3.25
C GLU A 66 2.70 -15.66 2.98
N TRP A 67 4.02 -15.45 2.95
CA TRP A 67 4.98 -16.53 2.76
C TRP A 67 4.93 -17.53 3.93
N ALA A 68 4.92 -17.05 5.17
CA ALA A 68 4.81 -17.91 6.34
C ALA A 68 3.48 -18.68 6.39
N LEU A 69 2.37 -18.06 5.99
CA LEU A 69 1.03 -18.65 6.07
C LEU A 69 0.66 -19.54 4.86
N ARG A 70 1.16 -19.21 3.66
CA ARG A 70 0.74 -19.83 2.39
C ARG A 70 1.90 -20.45 1.61
N GLY A 71 3.13 -20.37 2.10
CA GLY A 71 4.32 -20.97 1.52
C GLY A 71 4.90 -20.24 0.31
N LYS A 72 4.22 -19.21 -0.21
CA LYS A 72 4.73 -18.38 -1.33
C LYS A 72 4.09 -16.99 -1.36
N PRO A 73 4.86 -15.96 -1.76
CA PRO A 73 4.34 -14.63 -2.01
C PRO A 73 3.44 -14.55 -3.26
N SER A 74 2.58 -13.54 -3.31
CA SER A 74 1.71 -13.24 -4.46
C SER A 74 1.72 -11.74 -4.82
N LEU A 75 1.47 -11.46 -6.11
CA LEU A 75 1.36 -10.08 -6.59
C LEU A 75 0.21 -9.33 -5.92
N LEU A 76 -0.92 -10.01 -5.66
CA LEU A 76 -2.05 -9.42 -4.97
C LEU A 76 -1.70 -9.12 -3.50
N GLY A 77 -0.93 -9.98 -2.84
CA GLY A 77 -0.41 -9.74 -1.50
C GLY A 77 0.50 -8.52 -1.45
N ALA A 78 1.45 -8.40 -2.39
CA ALA A 78 2.32 -7.22 -2.50
C ALA A 78 1.52 -5.93 -2.69
N CYS A 79 0.54 -5.93 -3.63
CA CYS A 79 -0.31 -4.76 -3.87
C CYS A 79 -1.16 -4.41 -2.64
N SER A 80 -1.68 -5.42 -1.93
CA SER A 80 -2.45 -5.22 -0.69
C SER A 80 -1.58 -4.63 0.42
N GLY A 81 -0.34 -5.13 0.57
CA GLY A 81 0.65 -4.58 1.49
C GLY A 81 1.00 -3.12 1.18
N ALA A 82 1.14 -2.77 -0.09
CA ALA A 82 1.39 -1.38 -0.50
C ALA A 82 0.27 -0.44 -0.04
N ILE A 83 -0.98 -0.80 -0.33
CA ILE A 83 -2.15 -0.01 0.10
C ILE A 83 -2.27 0.03 1.63
N ALA A 84 -2.00 -1.09 2.32
CA ALA A 84 -2.03 -1.14 3.78
C ALA A 84 -1.01 -0.17 4.41
N GLY A 85 0.21 -0.10 3.87
CA GLY A 85 1.22 0.85 4.34
C GLY A 85 0.85 2.30 4.06
N LEU A 86 0.36 2.59 2.85
CA LEU A 86 -0.12 3.92 2.47
C LEU A 86 -1.24 4.42 3.39
N VAL A 87 -2.26 3.59 3.63
CA VAL A 87 -3.36 3.90 4.54
C VAL A 87 -2.87 4.03 5.98
N GLY A 88 -2.00 3.11 6.43
CA GLY A 88 -1.47 3.13 7.79
C GLY A 88 -0.65 4.38 8.11
N VAL A 89 0.16 4.86 7.17
CA VAL A 89 1.02 6.05 7.38
C VAL A 89 0.29 7.37 7.16
N THR A 90 -0.82 7.38 6.42
CA THR A 90 -1.59 8.60 6.11
C THR A 90 -1.81 9.52 7.32
N PRO A 91 -2.34 9.06 8.46
CA PRO A 91 -2.57 9.94 9.62
C PRO A 91 -1.28 10.34 10.37
N ALA A 92 -0.16 9.66 10.12
CA ALA A 92 1.07 9.80 10.89
C ALA A 92 2.23 10.43 10.09
N CYS A 93 2.11 10.56 8.77
CA CYS A 93 3.22 10.83 7.87
C CYS A 93 4.01 12.12 8.19
N GLY A 94 3.36 13.17 8.69
CA GLY A 94 4.02 14.42 9.10
C GLY A 94 4.43 14.51 10.57
N TYR A 95 4.20 13.46 11.37
CA TYR A 95 4.32 13.50 12.84
C TYR A 95 5.29 12.47 13.44
N ILE A 96 5.73 11.49 12.65
CA ILE A 96 6.65 10.44 13.09
C ILE A 96 8.00 10.62 12.40
N GLY A 97 9.12 10.39 13.10
CA GLY A 97 10.48 10.56 12.59
C GLY A 97 11.51 10.24 13.65
#